data_AF-A0A8H4AQ56-F1
#
_entry.id   AF-A0A8H4AQ56-F1
#
_cell.length_a   1.000
_cell.length_b   1.000
_cell.length_c   1.000
_cell.angle_alpha   90.00
_cell.angle_beta   90.00
_cell.angle_gamma   90.00
#
_symmetry.space_group_name_H-M   'P 1'
#
loop_
_entity.id
_entity.type
_entity.pdbx_description
1 polymer ?
#
loop_
_entity_poly.entity_id
_entity_poly.type
_entity_poly.pdbx_seq_one_letter_code
_entity_poly.pdbx_strand_id
1 'polypeptide(L)'
;MRKMCLSQRTQEKESNEWFSSLQYLNTKIDDLTISNSFLDGGSEFGGVNDATIGALGWKADKPSDFAIKGNSKHITKSLGWFMDVPISIKDKDGKTVTVTGNFTRIDNGEPKPILCLGMTWIRKVQGILDPNKNQFRMKLHGKTYTIPTFSKTPEINDPPKEEQDQVSTDFSSPISEDLKKNVKILKSIS
;
A
#
# COMPACT_ATOMS: atom_id res chain seq x y z
N MET A 1 -11.44 -1.39 24.71
CA MET A 1 -11.03 -1.03 23.33
C MET A 1 -9.52 -0.77 23.13
N ARG A 2 -8.64 -0.80 24.14
CA ARG A 2 -7.20 -0.48 23.97
C ARG A 2 -6.33 -1.55 23.28
N LYS A 3 -6.71 -2.83 23.29
CA LYS A 3 -5.89 -3.92 22.70
C LYS A 3 -5.91 -3.93 21.15
N MET A 4 -6.99 -3.45 20.54
CA MET A 4 -7.20 -3.52 19.09
C MET A 4 -6.39 -2.46 18.31
N CYS A 5 -6.17 -1.29 18.91
CA CYS A 5 -5.38 -0.21 18.30
C CYS A 5 -3.87 -0.52 18.31
N LEU A 6 -3.38 -1.16 19.37
CA LEU A 6 -1.97 -1.56 19.48
C LEU A 6 -1.61 -2.64 18.44
N SER A 7 -2.46 -3.64 18.23
CA SER A 7 -2.21 -4.68 17.23
C SER A 7 -2.19 -4.14 15.79
N GLN A 8 -3.09 -3.19 15.47
CA GLN A 8 -3.09 -2.55 14.16
C GLN A 8 -1.82 -1.73 13.92
N ARG A 9 -1.37 -0.98 14.93
CA ARG A 9 -0.13 -0.19 14.85
C ARG A 9 1.11 -1.07 14.72
N THR A 10 1.16 -2.20 15.43
CA THR A 10 2.24 -3.19 15.31
C THR A 10 2.28 -3.81 13.91
N GLN A 11 1.14 -4.28 13.40
CA GLN A 11 1.06 -4.86 12.04
C GLN A 11 1.37 -3.86 10.93
N GLU A 12 0.99 -2.59 11.10
CA GLU A 12 1.31 -1.53 10.16
C GLU A 12 2.80 -1.22 10.12
N LYS A 13 3.44 -1.15 11.29
CA LYS A 13 4.89 -0.99 11.39
C LYS A 13 5.63 -2.16 10.73
N GLU A 14 5.19 -3.39 10.99
CA GLU A 14 5.76 -4.60 10.36
C GLU A 14 5.59 -4.61 8.83
N SER A 15 4.43 -4.17 8.34
CA SER A 15 4.18 -4.03 6.90
C SER A 15 5.10 -2.99 6.25
N ASN A 16 5.26 -1.82 6.87
CA ASN A 16 6.11 -0.75 6.34
C ASN A 16 7.60 -1.14 6.36
N GLU A 17 8.03 -1.85 7.41
CA GLU A 17 9.37 -2.43 7.49
C GLU A 17 9.60 -3.48 6.40
N TRP A 18 8.62 -4.37 6.17
CA TRP A 18 8.67 -5.35 5.08
C TRP A 18 8.80 -4.66 3.72
N PHE A 19 7.96 -3.67 3.40
CA PHE A 19 8.06 -2.92 2.14
C PHE A 19 9.40 -2.18 1.99
N SER A 20 10.02 -1.75 3.09
CA SER A 20 11.34 -1.10 3.08
C SER A 20 12.49 -2.07 2.82
N SER A 21 12.30 -3.36 3.11
CA SER A 21 13.30 -4.41 2.85
C SER A 21 13.33 -4.86 1.37
N LEU A 22 12.28 -4.55 0.60
CA LEU A 22 12.14 -4.97 -0.78
C LEU A 22 13.04 -4.16 -1.72
N GLN A 23 13.45 -4.81 -2.81
CA GLN A 23 14.13 -4.17 -3.93
C GLN A 23 13.11 -3.81 -5.00
N TYR A 24 13.17 -2.56 -5.45
CA TYR A 24 12.28 -1.99 -6.45
C TYR A 24 13.00 -1.80 -7.77
N LEU A 25 12.25 -1.79 -8.87
CA LEU A 25 12.74 -1.46 -10.21
C LEU A 25 11.62 -0.87 -11.07
N ASN A 26 12.05 -0.15 -12.10
CA ASN A 26 11.15 0.38 -13.11
C ASN A 26 10.79 -0.73 -14.11
N THR A 27 9.49 -0.97 -14.29
CA THR A 27 8.99 -1.86 -15.35
C THR A 27 8.03 -1.12 -16.26
N LYS A 28 7.75 -1.73 -17.41
CA LYS A 28 6.69 -1.31 -18.31
C LYS A 28 5.84 -2.53 -18.65
N ILE A 29 4.52 -2.37 -18.57
CA ILE A 29 3.53 -3.30 -19.11
C ILE A 29 2.81 -2.55 -20.22
N ASP A 30 2.90 -3.05 -21.45
CA ASP A 30 2.46 -2.34 -22.65
C ASP A 30 3.00 -0.90 -22.68
N ASP A 31 2.13 0.11 -22.53
CA ASP A 31 2.48 1.53 -22.47
C ASP A 31 2.51 2.12 -21.05
N LEU A 32 2.08 1.34 -20.05
CA LEU A 32 2.08 1.76 -18.65
C LEU A 32 3.47 1.58 -18.03
N THR A 33 4.08 2.70 -17.61
CA THR A 33 5.30 2.68 -16.79
C THR A 33 4.94 2.51 -15.33
N ILE A 34 5.52 1.50 -14.68
CA ILE A 34 5.33 1.20 -13.25
C ILE A 34 6.67 1.38 -12.55
N SER A 35 6.84 2.56 -11.94
CA SER A 35 8.11 2.95 -11.33
C SER A 35 8.44 2.19 -10.04
N ASN A 36 7.41 1.70 -9.34
CA ASN A 36 7.55 1.03 -8.04
C ASN A 36 7.21 -0.46 -8.14
N SER A 37 7.67 -1.13 -9.20
CA SER A 37 7.59 -2.59 -9.25
C SER A 37 8.60 -3.16 -8.26
N PHE A 38 8.30 -4.27 -7.60
CA PHE A 38 9.20 -4.86 -6.60
C PHE A 38 9.42 -6.35 -6.79
N LEU A 39 10.58 -6.82 -6.35
CA LEU A 39 10.96 -8.22 -6.37
C LEU A 39 10.64 -8.84 -5.02
N ASP A 40 9.78 -9.85 -5.02
CA ASP A 40 9.41 -10.59 -3.81
C ASP A 40 9.69 -12.08 -3.99
N GLY A 41 10.85 -12.51 -3.51
CA GLY A 41 11.23 -13.93 -3.51
C GLY A 41 10.45 -14.76 -2.48
N GLY A 42 9.76 -14.12 -1.54
CA GLY A 42 8.91 -14.80 -0.56
C GLY A 42 7.52 -15.12 -1.10
N SER A 43 7.04 -14.37 -2.10
CA SER A 43 5.77 -14.66 -2.78
C SER A 43 5.97 -15.69 -3.89
N GLU A 44 5.16 -16.75 -3.89
CA GLU A 44 5.18 -17.76 -4.95
C GLU A 44 4.81 -17.17 -6.32
N PHE A 45 3.78 -16.32 -6.34
CA PHE A 45 3.23 -15.70 -7.53
C PHE A 45 3.45 -14.20 -7.54
N GLY A 46 3.46 -13.60 -8.73
CA GLY A 46 3.41 -12.15 -8.85
C GLY A 46 2.00 -11.61 -8.67
N GLY A 47 1.91 -10.31 -8.37
CA GLY A 47 0.64 -9.62 -8.15
C GLY A 47 0.57 -8.29 -8.89
N VAL A 48 -0.61 -7.93 -9.38
CA VAL A 48 -0.93 -6.61 -9.95
C VAL A 48 -2.10 -6.01 -9.18
N ASN A 49 -1.98 -4.73 -8.81
CA ASN A 49 -3.04 -4.09 -8.05
C ASN A 49 -4.16 -3.49 -8.92
N ASP A 50 -5.25 -3.11 -8.26
CA ASP A 50 -6.43 -2.51 -8.89
C ASP A 50 -6.11 -1.27 -9.72
N ALA A 51 -5.21 -0.40 -9.24
CA ALA A 51 -4.76 0.77 -10.00
C ALA A 51 -4.07 0.38 -11.32
N THR A 52 -3.25 -0.68 -11.32
CA THR A 52 -2.58 -1.17 -12.54
C THR A 52 -3.60 -1.72 -13.54
N ILE A 53 -4.54 -2.54 -13.08
CA ILE A 53 -5.57 -3.14 -13.93
C ILE A 53 -6.49 -2.06 -14.50
N GLY A 54 -6.90 -1.10 -13.67
CA GLY A 54 -7.72 0.04 -14.08
C GLY A 54 -7.03 0.90 -15.13
N ALA A 55 -5.73 1.17 -14.97
CA ALA A 55 -4.95 1.93 -15.95
C ALA A 55 -4.78 1.19 -17.29
N LEU A 56 -4.68 -0.13 -17.27
CA LEU A 56 -4.57 -0.96 -18.48
C LEU A 56 -5.93 -1.27 -19.12
N GLY A 57 -7.04 -1.08 -18.40
CA GLY A 57 -8.39 -1.44 -18.88
C GLY A 57 -8.59 -2.95 -19.05
N TRP A 58 -7.78 -3.77 -18.36
CA TRP A 58 -7.78 -5.22 -18.54
C TRP A 58 -8.92 -5.93 -17.82
N LYS A 59 -9.29 -7.08 -18.36
CA LYS A 59 -10.17 -8.06 -17.70
C LYS A 59 -9.33 -9.30 -17.38
N ALA A 60 -9.65 -9.96 -16.28
CA ALA A 60 -8.97 -11.20 -15.91
C ALA A 60 -9.24 -12.29 -16.95
N ASP A 61 -8.20 -13.05 -17.32
CA ASP A 61 -8.32 -14.17 -18.26
C ASP A 61 -9.06 -15.35 -17.62
N LYS A 62 -8.85 -15.54 -16.31
CA LYS A 62 -9.54 -16.55 -15.51
C LYS A 62 -9.88 -16.00 -14.12
N PRO A 63 -11.02 -16.40 -13.53
CA PRO A 63 -11.33 -16.07 -12.15
C PRO A 63 -10.34 -16.75 -11.19
N SER A 64 -10.23 -16.21 -9.98
CA SER A 64 -9.49 -16.80 -8.87
C SER A 64 -10.22 -16.45 -7.59
N ASP A 65 -10.25 -17.37 -6.63
CA ASP A 65 -10.88 -17.21 -5.32
C ASP A 65 -10.00 -17.72 -4.17
N PHE A 66 -8.74 -18.08 -4.46
CA PHE A 66 -7.81 -18.54 -3.43
C PHE A 66 -7.48 -17.41 -2.45
N ALA A 67 -7.51 -17.77 -1.17
CA ALA A 67 -7.05 -16.92 -0.09
C ALA A 67 -5.54 -16.69 -0.22
N ILE A 68 -5.13 -15.43 -0.24
CA ILE A 68 -3.72 -15.07 -0.23
C ILE A 68 -3.32 -14.94 1.23
N LYS A 69 -2.45 -15.83 1.68
CA LYS A 69 -1.77 -15.68 2.97
C LYS A 69 -0.47 -14.93 2.74
N GLY A 70 -0.35 -13.73 3.27
CA GLY A 70 0.84 -12.90 3.12
C GLY A 70 1.03 -11.93 4.28
N ASN A 71 2.10 -11.14 4.20
CA ASN A 71 2.46 -10.16 5.22
C ASN A 71 1.61 -8.87 5.16
N SER A 72 0.84 -8.67 4.09
CA SER A 72 -0.01 -7.50 3.92
C SER A 72 -1.38 -7.71 4.57
N LYS A 73 -1.79 -6.74 5.40
CA LYS A 73 -3.16 -6.67 5.96
C LYS A 73 -4.23 -6.34 4.92
N HIS A 74 -3.83 -5.84 3.76
CA HIS A 74 -4.75 -5.39 2.71
C HIS A 74 -5.07 -6.49 1.70
N ILE A 75 -4.13 -7.43 1.48
CA ILE A 75 -4.25 -8.45 0.44
C ILE A 75 -4.73 -9.77 1.07
N THR A 76 -6.03 -10.03 1.00
CA THR A 76 -6.64 -11.24 1.61
C THR A 76 -7.11 -12.27 0.59
N LYS A 77 -7.37 -11.86 -0.66
CA LYS A 77 -7.87 -12.74 -1.72
C LYS A 77 -7.30 -12.36 -3.08
N SER A 78 -7.07 -13.38 -3.90
CA SER A 78 -6.89 -13.22 -5.34
C SER A 78 -8.26 -13.02 -6.00
N LEU A 79 -8.36 -12.10 -6.97
CA LEU A 79 -9.63 -11.77 -7.64
C LEU A 79 -9.68 -12.17 -9.12
N GLY A 80 -8.60 -12.77 -9.63
CA GLY A 80 -8.46 -13.17 -11.02
C GLY A 80 -6.99 -13.27 -11.43
N TRP A 81 -6.73 -13.93 -12.55
CA TRP A 81 -5.40 -14.04 -13.13
C TRP A 81 -5.29 -13.34 -14.47
N PHE A 82 -4.11 -12.78 -14.69
CA PHE A 82 -3.64 -12.25 -15.95
C PHE A 82 -2.47 -13.11 -16.40
N MET A 83 -2.59 -13.67 -17.59
CA MET A 83 -1.68 -14.66 -18.16
C MET A 83 -0.82 -14.01 -19.24
N ASP A 84 0.42 -14.48 -19.35
CA ASP A 84 1.36 -14.07 -20.40
C ASP A 84 1.58 -12.54 -20.53
N VAL A 85 1.42 -11.81 -19.42
CA VAL A 85 1.59 -10.36 -19.29
C VAL A 85 3.03 -9.98 -19.67
N PRO A 86 3.26 -9.13 -20.69
CA PRO A 86 4.60 -8.77 -21.14
C PRO A 86 5.24 -7.74 -20.20
N ILE A 87 6.24 -8.16 -19.42
CA ILE A 87 7.00 -7.26 -18.54
C ILE A 87 8.26 -6.81 -19.25
N SER A 88 8.34 -5.52 -19.56
CA SER A 88 9.51 -4.90 -20.15
C SER A 88 10.35 -4.18 -19.09
N ILE A 89 11.66 -4.41 -19.13
CA ILE A 89 12.62 -3.89 -18.15
C ILE A 89 13.85 -3.38 -18.90
N LYS A 90 14.40 -2.25 -18.47
CA LYS A 90 15.67 -1.74 -19.01
C LYS A 90 16.84 -2.26 -18.19
N ASP A 91 17.86 -2.78 -18.87
CA ASP A 91 19.13 -3.05 -18.22
C ASP A 91 19.94 -1.76 -17.99
N LYS A 92 21.08 -1.91 -17.31
CA LYS A 92 22.00 -0.81 -16.98
C LYS A 92 22.52 -0.06 -18.21
N ASP A 93 22.53 -0.69 -19.38
CA ASP A 93 23.01 -0.11 -20.63
C ASP A 93 21.84 0.54 -21.42
N GLY A 94 20.65 0.56 -20.84
CA GLY A 94 19.43 1.11 -21.42
C GLY A 94 18.73 0.16 -22.40
N LYS A 95 19.24 -1.06 -22.60
CA LYS A 95 18.60 -2.04 -23.48
C LYS A 95 17.33 -2.57 -22.82
N THR A 96 16.24 -2.56 -23.57
CA THR A 96 14.97 -3.15 -23.11
C THR A 96 14.97 -4.66 -23.35
N VAL A 97 14.50 -5.40 -22.35
CA VAL A 97 14.21 -6.83 -22.42
C VAL A 97 12.79 -7.09 -21.93
N THR A 98 12.07 -7.97 -22.62
CA THR A 98 10.66 -8.27 -22.33
C THR A 98 10.50 -9.75 -22.03
N VAL A 99 9.82 -10.07 -20.94
CA VAL A 99 9.50 -11.46 -20.55
C VAL A 99 8.07 -11.54 -20.05
N THR A 100 7.33 -12.54 -20.52
CA THR A 100 5.96 -12.76 -20.08
C THR A 100 5.89 -13.32 -18.65
N GLY A 101 4.86 -12.95 -17.89
CA GLY A 101 4.58 -13.46 -16.56
C GLY A 101 3.10 -13.68 -16.31
N ASN A 102 2.78 -14.49 -15.31
CA ASN A 102 1.41 -14.69 -14.85
C ASN A 102 1.25 -14.02 -13.49
N PHE A 103 0.19 -13.22 -13.34
CA PHE A 103 0.00 -12.37 -12.17
C PHE A 103 -1.43 -12.49 -11.67
N THR A 104 -1.59 -12.52 -10.35
CA THR A 104 -2.92 -12.42 -9.73
C THR A 104 -3.29 -10.96 -9.49
N ARG A 105 -4.58 -10.64 -9.62
CA ARG A 105 -5.14 -9.41 -9.07
C ARG A 105 -5.01 -9.42 -7.55
N ILE A 106 -4.48 -8.34 -6.99
CA ILE A 106 -4.44 -8.09 -5.54
C ILE A 106 -5.13 -6.75 -5.25
N ASP A 107 -6.03 -6.75 -4.27
CA ASP A 107 -6.50 -5.47 -3.70
C ASP A 107 -5.56 -5.09 -2.56
N ASN A 108 -4.89 -3.95 -2.70
CA ASN A 108 -4.01 -3.41 -1.68
C ASN A 108 -4.43 -2.00 -1.21
N GLY A 109 -5.53 -1.45 -1.73
CA GLY A 109 -5.97 -0.08 -1.45
C GLY A 109 -5.03 1.03 -1.96
N GLU A 110 -3.94 0.71 -2.67
CA GLU A 110 -2.99 1.70 -3.17
C GLU A 110 -3.50 2.35 -4.47
N PRO A 111 -3.52 3.70 -4.56
CA PRO A 111 -4.00 4.40 -5.74
C PRO A 111 -2.98 4.38 -6.90
N LYS A 112 -1.72 4.03 -6.63
CA LYS A 112 -0.65 3.99 -7.63
C LYS A 112 -0.51 2.59 -8.24
N PRO A 113 -0.19 2.46 -9.54
CA PRO A 113 0.13 1.18 -10.14
C PRO A 113 1.31 0.48 -9.44
N ILE A 114 1.12 -0.79 -9.14
CA ILE A 114 2.10 -1.66 -8.46
C ILE A 114 2.13 -3.01 -9.17
N LEU A 115 3.36 -3.49 -9.41
CA LEU A 115 3.66 -4.83 -9.90
C LEU A 115 4.60 -5.54 -8.91
N CYS A 116 4.13 -6.65 -8.36
CA CYS A 116 4.95 -7.60 -7.61
C CYS A 116 5.47 -8.68 -8.56
N LEU A 117 6.79 -8.79 -8.68
CA LEU A 117 7.48 -9.86 -9.38
C LEU A 117 7.83 -10.97 -8.38
N GLY A 118 6.93 -11.96 -8.29
CA GLY A 118 7.08 -13.10 -7.40
C GLY A 118 8.11 -14.13 -7.87
N MET A 119 8.36 -15.12 -7.03
CA MET A 119 9.38 -16.16 -7.22
C MET A 119 9.20 -16.94 -8.53
N THR A 120 7.96 -17.20 -8.98
CA THR A 120 7.70 -17.87 -10.27
C THR A 120 8.32 -17.11 -11.44
N TRP A 121 8.14 -15.78 -11.49
CA TRP A 121 8.71 -14.95 -12.54
C TRP A 121 10.23 -14.82 -12.39
N ILE A 122 10.72 -14.63 -11.15
CA ILE A 122 12.16 -14.57 -10.85
C ILE A 122 12.87 -15.85 -11.32
N ARG A 123 12.31 -17.04 -11.05
CA ARG A 123 12.86 -18.32 -11.53
C ARG A 123 12.84 -18.43 -13.05
N LYS A 124 11.75 -18.01 -13.70
CA LYS A 124 11.62 -18.02 -15.17
C LYS A 124 12.77 -17.27 -15.85
N VAL A 125 13.20 -16.15 -15.27
CA VAL A 125 14.31 -15.33 -15.80
C VAL A 125 15.68 -15.71 -15.22
N GLN A 126 15.78 -16.82 -14.47
CA GLN A 126 16.99 -17.21 -13.73
C GLN A 126 17.56 -16.05 -12.90
N GLY A 127 16.65 -15.35 -12.23
CA GLY A 127 16.91 -14.11 -11.52
C GLY A 127 17.74 -14.30 -10.26
N ILE A 128 18.72 -13.42 -10.05
CA ILE A 128 19.54 -13.33 -8.84
C ILE A 128 19.52 -11.88 -8.37
N LEU A 129 19.01 -11.68 -7.15
CA LEU A 129 18.98 -10.38 -6.50
C LEU A 129 20.27 -10.14 -5.70
N ASP A 130 20.91 -9.00 -5.91
CA ASP A 130 22.09 -8.53 -5.20
C ASP A 130 21.78 -7.15 -4.59
N PRO A 131 21.11 -7.10 -3.43
CA PRO A 131 20.64 -5.85 -2.83
C PRO A 131 21.80 -4.95 -2.41
N ASN A 132 22.96 -5.53 -2.06
CA ASN A 132 24.17 -4.78 -1.71
C ASN A 132 24.70 -3.94 -2.87
N LYS A 133 24.44 -4.38 -4.11
CA LYS A 133 24.83 -3.67 -5.33
C LYS A 133 23.67 -2.92 -5.98
N ASN A 134 22.47 -2.97 -5.39
CA ASN A 134 21.24 -2.47 -6.00
C ASN A 134 21.08 -3.02 -7.43
N GLN A 135 21.24 -4.34 -7.59
CA GLN A 135 21.19 -5.00 -8.88
C GLN A 135 20.35 -6.26 -8.85
N PHE A 136 19.58 -6.48 -9.92
CA PHE A 136 18.95 -7.74 -10.23
C PHE A 136 19.55 -8.28 -11.53
N ARG A 137 20.16 -9.45 -11.46
CA ARG A 137 20.70 -10.14 -12.65
C ARG A 137 19.66 -11.12 -13.14
N MET A 138 19.42 -11.14 -14.45
CA MET A 138 18.59 -12.16 -15.10
C MET A 138 19.33 -12.77 -16.29
N LYS A 139 18.99 -14.01 -16.64
CA LYS A 139 19.54 -14.71 -17.80
C LYS A 139 18.41 -15.20 -18.71
N LEU A 140 18.44 -14.75 -19.96
CA LEU A 140 17.44 -15.07 -20.99
C LEU A 140 18.15 -15.46 -22.27
N HIS A 141 17.81 -16.63 -22.83
CA HIS A 141 18.40 -17.15 -24.07
C HIS A 141 19.93 -17.11 -24.09
N GLY A 142 20.57 -17.48 -22.97
CA GLY A 142 22.03 -17.48 -22.84
C GLY A 142 22.66 -16.10 -22.58
N LYS A 143 21.89 -15.00 -22.70
CA LYS A 143 22.36 -13.64 -22.42
C LYS A 143 22.04 -13.22 -20.99
N THR A 144 23.02 -12.60 -20.34
CA THR A 144 22.87 -12.00 -19.00
C THR A 144 22.51 -10.53 -19.13
N TYR A 145 21.57 -10.08 -18.31
CA TYR A 145 21.17 -8.68 -18.16
C TYR A 145 21.34 -8.27 -16.70
N THR A 146 21.91 -7.09 -16.48
CA THR A 146 22.02 -6.47 -15.16
C THR A 146 21.02 -5.32 -15.09
N ILE A 147 19.98 -5.50 -14.28
CA ILE A 147 18.92 -4.52 -14.06
C ILE A 147 19.25 -3.70 -12.82
N PRO A 148 19.26 -2.36 -12.88
CA PRO A 148 19.38 -1.53 -11.69
C PRO A 148 18.11 -1.67 -10.84
N THR A 149 18.29 -1.85 -9.53
CA THR A 149 17.22 -1.81 -8.53
C THR A 149 17.44 -0.63 -7.58
N PHE A 150 16.49 -0.39 -6.70
CA PHE A 150 16.62 0.60 -5.63
C PHE A 150 15.83 0.17 -4.40
N SER A 151 16.32 0.57 -3.21
CA SER A 151 15.58 0.42 -1.96
C SER A 151 14.73 1.67 -1.70
N LYS A 152 13.64 1.51 -0.96
CA LYS A 152 12.93 2.65 -0.37
C LYS A 152 13.39 2.85 1.06
N THR A 153 13.60 4.09 1.47
CA THR A 153 13.70 4.42 2.89
C THR A 153 12.32 4.33 3.52
N PRO A 154 12.21 3.82 4.76
CA PRO A 154 10.94 3.83 5.49
C PRO A 154 10.40 5.27 5.56
N GLU A 155 9.15 5.49 5.15
CA GLU A 155 8.47 6.75 5.41
C GLU A 155 8.22 6.85 6.92
N ILE A 156 8.90 7.78 7.58
CA ILE A 156 8.61 8.13 8.97
C ILE A 156 7.31 8.93 8.94
N ASN A 157 6.18 8.24 9.11
CA ASN A 157 4.94 8.91 9.42
C ASN A 157 5.09 9.50 10.82
N ASP A 158 5.18 10.84 10.91
CA ASP A 158 5.03 11.53 12.18
C ASP A 158 3.71 11.07 12.82
N PRO A 159 3.70 10.73 14.13
CA PRO A 159 2.46 10.35 14.78
C PRO A 159 1.45 11.50 14.62
N PRO A 160 0.14 11.19 14.44
CA PRO A 160 -0.88 12.22 14.49
C PRO A 160 -0.69 12.98 15.80
N LYS A 161 -0.55 14.31 15.72
CA LYS A 161 -0.68 15.14 16.92
C LYS A 161 -2.05 14.80 17.49
N GLU A 162 -2.09 14.23 18.69
CA GLU A 162 -3.31 14.20 19.47
C GLU A 162 -3.79 15.64 19.53
N GLU A 163 -4.89 15.95 18.85
CA GLU A 163 -5.70 17.11 19.21
C GLU A 163 -6.06 16.87 20.68
N GLN A 164 -5.39 17.60 21.57
CA GLN A 164 -5.87 17.75 22.93
C GLN A 164 -7.23 18.41 22.81
N ASP A 165 -8.29 17.62 22.98
CA ASP A 165 -9.60 18.11 23.40
C ASP A 165 -9.39 18.94 24.67
N GLN A 166 -9.22 20.25 24.52
CA GLN A 166 -9.43 21.18 25.61
C GLN A 166 -10.94 21.29 25.84
N VAL A 167 -11.51 20.26 26.45
CA VAL A 167 -12.73 20.41 27.25
C VAL A 167 -12.31 21.15 28.52
N SER A 168 -12.23 22.47 28.44
CA SER A 168 -12.27 23.32 29.64
C SER A 168 -13.69 23.27 30.18
N THR A 169 -13.90 22.35 31.11
CA THR A 169 -15.13 22.31 31.91
C THR A 169 -15.03 23.41 32.96
N ASP A 170 -15.45 24.63 32.62
CA ASP A 170 -15.74 25.63 33.64
C ASP A 170 -17.13 25.34 34.22
N PHE A 171 -17.16 24.53 35.27
CA PHE A 171 -18.30 24.49 36.19
C PHE A 171 -18.33 25.81 36.97
N SER A 172 -19.16 26.76 36.54
CA SER A 172 -19.64 27.85 37.40
C SER A 172 -21.13 27.66 37.66
N SER A 173 -21.46 27.17 38.86
CA SER A 173 -22.82 27.11 39.39
C SER A 173 -23.44 28.52 39.49
N PRO A 174 -24.66 28.77 38.98
CA PRO A 174 -25.43 29.91 39.42
C PRO A 174 -26.37 29.49 40.57
N ILE A 175 -26.11 30.01 41.76
CA ILE A 175 -27.08 30.03 42.88
C ILE A 175 -28.09 31.13 42.58
N SER A 176 -29.38 30.79 42.49
CA SER A 176 -30.47 31.78 42.52
C SER A 176 -31.82 31.07 42.71
N GLU A 177 -32.09 30.63 43.94
CA GLU A 177 -33.45 30.63 44.48
C GLU A 177 -33.45 31.66 45.61
N ASP A 178 -34.12 32.81 45.45
CA ASP A 178 -35.07 33.25 46.47
C ASP A 178 -36.04 34.35 45.99
N LEU A 179 -37.21 34.29 46.59
CA LEU A 179 -38.47 34.87 46.22
C LEU A 179 -38.62 36.37 46.54
N LYS A 180 -39.30 37.03 45.59
CA LYS A 180 -40.21 38.18 45.75
C LYS A 180 -40.72 38.42 47.19
N LYS A 181 -40.49 39.64 47.70
CA LYS A 181 -41.47 40.30 48.58
C LYS A 181 -41.46 41.83 48.46
N ASN A 182 -42.64 42.34 48.07
CA ASN A 182 -43.21 43.68 48.29
C ASN A 182 -42.52 44.86 47.55
N VAL A 183 -43.23 45.81 46.91
CA VAL A 183 -44.34 46.61 47.43
C VAL A 183 -45.31 47.03 46.32
N LYS A 184 -46.60 47.03 46.69
CA LYS A 184 -47.80 47.41 45.94
C LYS A 184 -48.04 48.92 46.12
N ILE A 185 -48.11 49.71 45.04
CA ILE A 185 -48.68 51.07 45.05
C ILE A 185 -49.65 51.23 43.86
N LEU A 186 -50.69 52.02 44.11
CA LEU A 186 -52.06 51.93 43.62
C LEU A 186 -52.34 52.32 42.15
N LYS A 187 -53.46 51.76 41.71
CA LYS A 187 -54.43 52.18 40.69
C LYS A 187 -54.42 53.67 40.26
N SER A 188 -54.53 53.83 38.95
CA SER A 188 -55.03 54.94 38.14
C SER A 188 -56.24 55.69 38.69
N ILE A 189 -56.33 57.01 38.44
CA ILE A 189 -57.54 57.70 37.95
C ILE A 189 -57.13 58.95 37.14
N SER A 190 -57.71 59.07 35.93
CA SER A 190 -57.85 60.22 34.99
C SER A 190 -56.63 60.96 34.46
#